data_AF-A0A2V8Z9F9-F1
#
_entry.id   AF-A0A2V8Z9F9-F1
#
_cell.length_a   1.000
_cell.length_b   1.000
_cell.length_c   1.000
_cell.angle_alpha   90.00
_cell.angle_beta   90.00
_cell.angle_gamma   90.00
#
_symmetry.space_group_name_H-M   'P 1'
#
loop_
_entity.id
_entity.type
_entity.pdbx_description
1 polymer ?
#
loop_
_entity_poly.entity_id
_entity_poly.type
_entity_poly.pdbx_seq_one_letter_code
_entity_poly.pdbx_strand_id
1 'polypeptide(L)'
;MTEDELLHFNPLIAKAFTQFESENDALTTTVMREIVIAGLKTGAAPEKIYATIKTGRMLTKDNMQFLTPAEIQEWADAVEEYRMLAACR
;
A
#
# COMPACT_ATOMS: atom_id res chain seq x y z
N MET A 1 -0.12 2.23 20.62
CA MET A 1 -0.47 1.32 19.53
C MET A 1 0.82 0.65 19.07
N THR A 2 0.89 -0.68 19.11
CA THR A 2 2.01 -1.44 18.57
C THR A 2 2.01 -1.38 17.03
N GLU A 3 3.08 -1.81 16.38
CA GLU A 3 3.15 -1.82 14.91
C GLU A 3 2.13 -2.79 14.31
N ASP A 4 1.93 -3.94 14.94
CA ASP A 4 0.90 -4.88 14.52
C ASP A 4 -0.50 -4.29 14.71
N GLU A 5 -0.77 -3.58 15.82
CA GLU A 5 -2.05 -2.89 16.01
C GLU A 5 -2.28 -1.80 14.94
N LEU A 6 -1.23 -1.07 14.54
CA LEU A 6 -1.31 -0.05 13.48
C LEU A 6 -1.68 -0.67 12.13
N LEU A 7 -1.02 -1.77 11.76
CA LEU A 7 -1.28 -2.46 10.50
C LEU A 7 -2.72 -3.01 10.44
N HIS A 8 -3.21 -3.56 11.55
CA HIS A 8 -4.53 -4.17 11.64
C HIS A 8 -5.67 -3.16 11.89
N PHE A 9 -5.36 -1.90 12.23
CA PHE A 9 -6.35 -0.85 12.43
C PHE A 9 -7.20 -0.60 11.16
N ASN A 10 -6.57 -0.67 9.99
CA ASN A 10 -7.27 -0.59 8.71
C ASN A 10 -7.41 -1.99 8.09
N PRO A 11 -8.61 -2.60 8.09
CA PRO A 11 -8.80 -3.96 7.60
C PRO A 11 -8.58 -4.15 6.09
N LEU A 12 -8.67 -3.08 5.29
CA LEU A 12 -8.34 -3.16 3.85
C LEU A 12 -6.83 -3.22 3.64
N ILE A 13 -6.08 -2.43 4.40
CA ILE A 13 -4.61 -2.45 4.39
C ILE A 13 -4.11 -3.79 4.94
N ALA A 14 -4.66 -4.26 6.06
CA ALA A 14 -4.29 -5.56 6.64
C ALA A 14 -4.50 -6.70 5.63
N LYS A 15 -5.66 -6.75 4.97
CA LYS A 15 -5.96 -7.76 3.95
C LYS A 15 -4.99 -7.68 2.75
N ALA A 16 -4.73 -6.48 2.24
CA ALA A 16 -3.77 -6.29 1.15
C ALA A 16 -2.37 -6.75 1.55
N PHE A 17 -1.96 -6.45 2.78
CA PHE A 17 -0.66 -6.85 3.29
C PHE A 17 -0.55 -8.37 3.45
N THR A 18 -1.56 -9.04 4.00
CA THR A 18 -1.58 -10.52 4.08
C THR A 18 -1.46 -11.17 2.71
N GLN A 19 -2.11 -10.62 1.69
CA GLN A 19 -1.96 -11.12 0.32
C GLN A 19 -0.51 -10.92 -0.17
N PHE A 20 0.04 -9.71 -0.01
CA PHE A 20 1.42 -9.41 -0.37
C PHE A 20 2.41 -10.35 0.32
N GLU A 21 2.26 -10.59 1.62
CA GLU A 21 3.09 -11.52 2.40
C GLU A 21 3.04 -12.95 1.84
N SER A 22 1.89 -13.39 1.33
CA SER A 22 1.73 -14.74 0.76
C SER A 22 2.40 -14.92 -0.61
N GLU A 23 2.66 -13.82 -1.31
CA GLU A 23 3.17 -13.79 -2.68
C GLU A 23 4.67 -13.46 -2.75
N ASN A 24 5.28 -13.03 -1.64
CA ASN A 24 6.65 -12.50 -1.61
C ASN A 24 7.52 -13.21 -0.56
N ASP A 25 8.84 -13.15 -0.72
CA ASP A 25 9.79 -13.70 0.24
C ASP A 25 9.87 -12.88 1.54
N ALA A 26 10.58 -13.41 2.55
CA ALA A 26 10.69 -12.81 3.87
C ALA A 26 11.39 -11.45 3.88
N LEU A 27 12.41 -11.25 3.04
CA LEU A 27 13.14 -9.97 2.97
C LEU A 27 12.24 -8.90 2.37
N THR A 28 11.62 -9.20 1.22
CA THR A 28 10.68 -8.30 0.53
C THR A 28 9.50 -7.94 1.45
N THR A 29 8.95 -8.93 2.15
CA THR A 29 7.89 -8.74 3.15
C THR A 29 8.32 -7.81 4.29
N THR A 30 9.52 -8.02 4.83
CA THR A 30 10.04 -7.20 5.94
C THR A 30 10.17 -5.74 5.54
N VAL A 31 10.78 -5.47 4.38
CA VAL A 31 10.95 -4.09 3.87
C VAL A 31 9.60 -3.44 3.59
N MET A 32 8.66 -4.15 2.96
CA MET A 32 7.31 -3.61 2.72
C MET A 32 6.59 -3.31 4.04
N ARG A 33 6.77 -4.15 5.08
CA ARG A 33 6.20 -3.89 6.42
C ARG A 33 6.70 -2.56 6.96
N GLU A 34 8.01 -2.33 6.94
CA GLU A 34 8.62 -1.09 7.43
C GLU A 34 8.09 0.14 6.67
N ILE A 35 7.96 0.04 5.35
CA ILE A 35 7.38 1.10 4.50
C ILE A 35 5.94 1.40 4.89
N VAL A 36 5.10 0.37 5.05
CA VAL A 36 3.68 0.52 5.40
C VAL A 36 3.53 1.12 6.80
N ILE A 37 4.30 0.64 7.77
CA ILE A 37 4.29 1.17 9.15
C ILE A 37 4.73 2.63 9.18
N ALA A 38 5.77 3.01 8.42
CA ALA A 38 6.18 4.40 8.29
C ALA A 38 5.08 5.28 7.68
N GLY A 39 4.40 4.79 6.63
CA GLY A 39 3.25 5.47 6.02
C GLY A 39 2.11 5.70 7.01
N LEU A 40 1.74 4.67 7.78
CA LEU A 40 0.70 4.76 8.81
C LEU A 40 1.08 5.76 9.92
N LYS A 41 2.31 5.71 10.44
CA LYS A 41 2.79 6.60 11.51
C LYS A 41 2.86 8.07 11.07
N THR A 42 3.10 8.34 9.80
CA THR A 42 3.17 9.71 9.24
C THR A 42 1.83 10.26 8.78
N GLY A 43 0.75 9.46 8.84
CA GLY A 43 -0.56 9.88 8.37
C GLY A 43 -0.68 9.93 6.85
N ALA A 44 0.11 9.12 6.12
CA ALA A 44 -0.05 8.98 4.69
C ALA A 44 -1.47 8.45 4.36
N ALA A 45 -2.03 8.94 3.26
CA ALA A 45 -3.39 8.60 2.85
C ALA A 45 -3.52 7.07 2.63
N PRO A 46 -4.52 6.40 3.22
CA PRO A 46 -4.60 4.94 3.24
C PRO A 46 -4.76 4.32 1.85
N GLU A 47 -5.40 5.02 0.91
CA GLU A 47 -5.49 4.58 -0.49
C GLU A 47 -4.13 4.50 -1.17
N LYS A 48 -3.17 5.36 -0.79
CA LYS A 48 -1.82 5.36 -1.34
C LYS A 48 -0.97 4.26 -0.73
N ILE A 49 -1.15 3.99 0.57
CA ILE A 49 -0.54 2.85 1.26
C ILE A 49 -1.02 1.55 0.61
N TYR A 50 -2.34 1.43 0.39
CA TYR A 50 -2.94 0.30 -0.29
C TYR A 50 -2.37 0.10 -1.71
N ALA A 51 -2.32 1.16 -2.53
CA ALA A 51 -1.74 1.07 -3.87
C ALA A 51 -0.25 0.70 -3.85
N THR A 52 0.51 1.16 -2.85
CA THR A 52 1.92 0.78 -2.65
C THR A 52 2.05 -0.71 -2.36
N ILE A 53 1.21 -1.26 -1.48
CA ILE A 53 1.20 -2.69 -1.18
C ILE A 53 0.86 -3.50 -2.43
N LYS A 54 -0.21 -3.11 -3.15
CA LYS A 54 -0.75 -3.87 -4.27
C LYS A 54 0.19 -3.90 -5.49
N THR A 55 0.87 -2.80 -5.76
CA THR A 55 1.71 -2.67 -6.96
C THR A 55 3.21 -2.83 -6.66
N GLY A 56 3.60 -2.85 -5.40
CA GLY A 56 5.01 -2.79 -4.98
C GLY A 56 5.70 -1.45 -5.24
N ARG A 57 4.96 -0.41 -5.68
CA ARG A 57 5.53 0.89 -6.06
C ARG A 57 5.02 2.01 -5.16
N MET A 58 5.95 2.77 -4.56
CA MET A 58 5.63 4.03 -3.90
C MET A 58 5.74 5.16 -4.92
N LEU A 59 4.64 5.85 -5.24
CA LEU A 59 4.65 6.95 -6.20
C LEU A 59 4.72 8.32 -5.51
N THR A 60 5.59 9.18 -6.02
CA THR A 60 5.74 10.59 -5.68
C THR A 60 5.82 11.40 -6.97
N LYS A 61 5.69 12.73 -6.85
CA LYS A 61 5.88 13.63 -8.00
C LYS A 61 7.26 13.45 -8.66
N ASP A 62 8.27 13.13 -7.85
CA ASP A 62 9.65 13.07 -8.28
C ASP A 62 10.02 11.75 -8.94
N ASN A 63 9.31 10.65 -8.65
CA ASN A 63 9.65 9.34 -9.19
C ASN A 63 8.72 8.83 -10.30
N MET A 64 7.56 9.47 -10.52
CA MET A 64 6.65 9.11 -11.61
C MET A 64 7.32 9.19 -13.00
N GLN A 65 8.34 10.04 -13.16
CA GLN A 65 9.11 10.14 -14.40
C GLN A 65 9.86 8.85 -14.78
N PHE A 66 10.06 7.92 -13.85
CA PHE A 66 10.74 6.64 -14.10
C PHE A 66 9.78 5.51 -14.50
N LEU A 67 8.47 5.79 -14.53
CA LEU A 67 7.44 4.79 -14.78
C LEU A 67 6.81 4.99 -16.16
N THR A 68 6.37 3.89 -16.74
CA THR A 68 5.54 3.97 -17.95
C THR A 68 4.14 4.49 -17.60
N PRO A 69 3.41 5.06 -18.57
CA PRO A 69 2.02 5.48 -18.35
C PRO A 69 1.13 4.34 -17.84
N ALA A 70 1.38 3.09 -18.28
CA ALA A 70 0.64 1.92 -17.84
C ALA A 70 0.87 1.61 -16.35
N GLU A 71 2.10 1.73 -15.86
CA GLU A 71 2.40 1.49 -14.44
C GLU A 71 1.85 2.60 -13.53
N ILE A 72 1.85 3.84 -14.00
CA ILE A 72 1.18 4.95 -13.30
C ILE A 72 -0.32 4.69 -13.23
N GLN A 73 -0.92 4.22 -14.33
CA GLN A 73 -2.34 3.89 -14.38
C GLN A 73 -2.68 2.72 -13.45
N GLU A 74 -1.90 1.64 -13.46
CA GLU A 74 -2.07 0.50 -12.55
C GLU A 74 -2.09 0.94 -11.08
N TRP A 75 -1.20 1.85 -10.70
CA TRP A 75 -1.18 2.41 -9.36
C TRP A 75 -2.41 3.28 -9.06
N ALA A 76 -2.84 4.11 -10.01
CA ALA A 76 -4.04 4.93 -9.87
C ALA A 76 -5.31 4.07 -9.76
N ASP A 77 -5.39 2.97 -10.50
CA ASP A 77 -6.51 2.03 -10.44
C ASP A 77 -6.58 1.37 -9.06
N ALA A 78 -5.43 1.00 -8.46
CA ALA A 78 -5.38 0.49 -7.09
C ALA A 78 -5.83 1.52 -6.04
N VAL A 79 -5.55 2.82 -6.27
CA VAL A 79 -6.07 3.91 -5.43
C VAL A 79 -7.59 3.98 -5.50
N GLU A 80 -8.18 3.92 -6.70
CA GLU A 80 -9.64 3.95 -6.83
C GLU A 80 -10.32 2.69 -6.31
N GLU A 81 -9.70 1.53 -6.46
CA GLU A 81 -10.17 0.30 -5.84
C GLU A 81 -10.31 0.43 -4.33
N TYR A 82 -9.30 0.99 -3.65
CA TYR A 82 -9.40 1.24 -2.22
C TYR A 82 -10.60 2.15 -1.90
N ARG A 83 -10.77 3.24 -2.64
CA ARG A 83 -11.86 4.20 -2.42
C ARG A 83 -13.23 3.55 -2.58
N MET A 84 -13.41 2.70 -3.59
CA MET A 84 -14.63 1.93 -3.80
C MET A 84 -14.88 0.95 -2.64
N LEU A 85 -13.86 0.20 -2.22
CA LEU A 85 -13.96 -0.74 -1.10
C LEU A 85 -14.24 -0.04 0.25
N ALA A 86 -13.74 1.18 0.42
CA ALA A 86 -13.96 1.99 1.62
C ALA A 86 -15.35 2.64 1.63
N ALA A 87 -15.90 3.01 0.47
CA ALA A 87 -17.24 3.60 0.35
C ALA A 87 -18.38 2.60 0.55
N CYS A 88 -18.13 1.30 0.31
CA CYS A 88 -19.11 0.22 0.50
C CYS A 88 -19.15 -0.33 1.95
N ARG A 89 -18.56 0.37 2.92
CA ARG A 89 -18.50 -0.02 4.34
C ARG A 89 -19.40 0.84 5.21
#